data_AF-A0A1F3DGY2-F1
#
_entry.id   AF-A0A1F3DGY2-F1
#
_cell.length_a   1.000
_cell.length_b   1.000
_cell.length_c   1.000
_cell.angle_alpha   90.00
_cell.angle_beta   90.00
_cell.angle_gamma   90.00
#
_symmetry.space_group_name_H-M   'P 1'
#
loop_
_entity.id
_entity.type
_entity.pdbx_description
1 polymer ?
#
loop_
_entity_poly.entity_id
_entity_poly.type
_entity_poly.pdbx_seq_one_letter_code
_entity_poly.pdbx_strand_id
1 'polypeptide(L)'
;MRRSKTITLAEAIKDYITEMNLGEKLGETALINSWEEIVGKAISSRTSKIYIKDHVLYVHLNSSVVRNELMMLRESLRDKLNEKAGNKVIRDIVLR
;
A
#
# COMPACT_ATOMS: atom_id res chain seq x y z
N MET A 1 3.88 39.17 24.09
CA MET A 1 4.63 39.01 22.83
C MET A 1 4.23 37.69 22.18
N ARG A 2 3.59 37.71 20.99
CA ARG A 2 3.31 36.50 20.21
C ARG A 2 4.55 36.17 19.38
N ARG A 3 5.21 35.04 19.65
CA ARG A 3 6.31 34.54 18.80
C ARG A 3 5.71 34.06 17.48
N SER A 4 5.97 34.76 16.38
CA SER A 4 5.72 34.25 15.04
C SER A 4 6.76 33.17 14.76
N LYS A 5 6.35 31.89 14.81
CA LYS A 5 7.17 30.81 14.24
C LYS A 5 7.26 31.05 12.73
N THR A 6 8.40 31.51 12.25
CA THR A 6 8.76 31.49 10.82
C THR A 6 9.06 30.04 10.45
N ILE A 7 8.05 29.33 9.96
CA ILE A 7 8.21 28.04 9.30
C ILE A 7 8.68 28.28 7.86
N THR A 8 9.68 27.53 7.43
CA THR A 8 10.16 27.57 6.05
C THR A 8 9.11 26.96 5.12
N LEU A 9 9.11 27.35 3.83
CA LEU A 9 8.17 26.77 2.85
C LEU A 9 8.29 25.24 2.78
N ALA A 10 9.51 24.70 2.93
CA ALA A 10 9.74 23.27 2.98
C ALA A 10 9.10 22.61 4.21
N GLU A 11 9.16 23.25 5.38
CA GLU A 11 8.48 22.78 6.60
C GLU A 11 6.96 22.88 6.45
N ALA A 12 6.43 23.97 5.89
CA ALA A 12 4.99 24.11 5.64
C ALA A 12 4.47 23.05 4.65
N ILE A 13 5.22 22.73 3.59
CA ILE A 13 4.88 21.66 2.65
C ILE A 13 4.94 20.29 3.35
N LYS A 14 5.95 20.06 4.20
CA LYS A 14 6.11 18.80 4.93
C LYS A 14 5.01 18.60 5.97
N ASP A 15 4.67 19.64 6.72
CA ASP A 15 3.57 19.65 7.68
C ASP A 15 2.24 19.45 6.97
N TYR A 16 2.03 20.06 5.80
CA TYR A 16 0.83 19.86 4.99
C TYR A 16 0.70 18.44 4.41
N ILE A 17 1.80 17.85 3.93
CA ILE A 17 1.85 16.46 3.47
C ILE A 17 1.54 15.49 4.64
N THR A 18 1.95 15.87 5.85
CA THR A 18 1.76 15.09 7.08
C THR A 18 0.33 15.24 7.63
N GLU A 19 -0.24 16.46 7.62
CA GLU A 19 -1.63 16.73 8.05
C GLU A 19 -2.66 16.05 7.15
N MET A 20 -2.35 15.83 5.87
CA MET A 20 -3.28 15.21 4.91
C MET A 20 -3.08 13.69 4.71
N ASN A 21 -2.23 13.03 5.51
CA ASN A 21 -1.78 11.64 5.26
C ASN A 21 -1.32 11.41 3.80
N LEU A 22 -0.79 12.46 3.16
CA LEU A 22 -0.50 12.46 1.73
C LEU A 22 0.72 11.58 1.44
N GLY A 23 1.71 11.55 2.34
CA GLY A 23 2.86 10.64 2.25
C GLY A 23 2.47 9.16 2.34
N GLU A 24 1.46 8.84 3.15
CA GLU A 24 0.95 7.47 3.32
C GLU A 24 0.19 7.02 2.06
N LYS A 25 -0.72 7.87 1.53
CA LYS A 25 -1.41 7.60 0.26
C LYS A 25 -0.48 7.47 -0.93
N LEU A 26 0.62 8.22 -0.97
CA LEU A 26 1.65 8.08 -2.01
C LEU A 26 2.35 6.71 -1.92
N GLY A 27 2.65 6.25 -0.70
CA GLY A 27 3.20 4.90 -0.47
C GLY A 27 2.22 3.78 -0.86
N GLU A 28 0.95 3.92 -0.50
CA GLU A 28 -0.12 2.98 -0.89
C GLU A 28 -0.27 2.89 -2.41
N THR A 29 -0.26 4.02 -3.10
CA THR A 29 -0.38 4.09 -4.56
C THR A 29 0.82 3.44 -5.24
N ALA A 30 2.03 3.73 -4.77
CA ALA A 30 3.24 3.10 -5.30
C ALA A 30 3.20 1.57 -5.13
N LEU A 31 2.72 1.09 -3.98
CA LEU A 31 2.60 -0.34 -3.72
C LEU A 31 1.58 -1.02 -4.63
N ILE A 32 0.43 -0.39 -4.87
CA ILE A 32 -0.59 -0.89 -5.81
C ILE A 32 -0.01 -0.98 -7.22
N ASN A 33 0.77 0.03 -7.65
CA ASN A 33 1.41 0.01 -8.97
C ASN A 33 2.47 -1.09 -9.11
N SER A 34 3.14 -1.46 -8.02
CA SER A 34 4.11 -2.56 -8.00
C SER A 34 3.48 -3.95 -7.88
N TRP A 35 2.15 -4.07 -7.76
CA TRP A 35 1.47 -5.36 -7.56
C TRP A 35 1.85 -6.40 -8.62
N GLU A 36 1.76 -6.06 -9.90
CA GLU A 36 2.09 -6.98 -11.00
C GLU A 36 3.55 -7.44 -10.96
N GLU A 37 4.47 -6.57 -10.57
CA GLU A 37 5.89 -6.92 -10.41
C GLU A 37 6.08 -7.97 -9.31
N ILE A 38 5.31 -7.88 -8.23
CA ILE A 38 5.44 -8.73 -7.04
C ILE A 38 4.79 -10.11 -7.25
N VAL A 39 3.57 -10.14 -7.79
CA VAL A 39 2.80 -11.40 -7.95
C VAL A 39 2.92 -12.00 -9.35
N GLY A 40 3.44 -11.25 -10.31
CA GLY A 40 3.53 -11.64 -11.70
C GLY A 40 2.22 -11.49 -12.48
N LYS A 41 2.35 -11.46 -13.81
CA LYS A 41 1.25 -11.26 -14.77
C LYS A 41 0.10 -12.27 -14.63
N ALA A 42 0.41 -13.51 -14.27
CA ALA A 42 -0.59 -14.59 -14.14
C ALA A 42 -1.61 -14.32 -13.03
N ILE A 43 -1.17 -13.73 -11.91
CA ILE A 43 -2.03 -13.38 -10.78
C ILE A 43 -2.63 -11.99 -10.98
N SER A 44 -1.83 -11.03 -11.48
CA SER A 44 -2.29 -9.66 -11.79
C SER A 44 -3.49 -9.68 -12.75
N SER A 45 -3.43 -10.46 -13.83
CA SER A 45 -4.53 -10.58 -14.81
C SER A 45 -5.85 -11.15 -14.25
N ARG A 46 -5.82 -11.78 -13.08
CA ARG A 46 -6.98 -12.34 -12.37
C ARG A 46 -7.42 -11.48 -11.19
N THR A 47 -6.70 -10.39 -10.93
CA THR A 47 -7.04 -9.39 -9.94
C THR A 47 -8.02 -8.40 -10.55
N SER A 48 -9.27 -8.41 -10.10
CA SER A 48 -10.30 -7.49 -10.60
C SER A 48 -10.26 -6.13 -9.91
N LYS A 49 -9.82 -6.09 -8.66
CA LYS A 49 -9.71 -4.85 -7.88
C LYS A 49 -8.66 -5.01 -6.78
N ILE A 50 -7.85 -3.98 -6.61
CA ILE A 50 -6.86 -3.88 -5.53
C ILE A 50 -6.92 -2.49 -4.90
N TYR A 51 -6.90 -2.43 -3.57
CA TYR A 51 -6.82 -1.18 -2.82
C TYR A 51 -6.33 -1.43 -1.40
N ILE A 52 -5.83 -0.38 -0.76
CA ILE A 52 -5.40 -0.41 0.64
C ILE A 52 -6.38 0.43 1.43
N LYS A 53 -6.77 -0.05 2.62
CA LYS A 53 -7.59 0.69 3.56
C LYS A 53 -7.21 0.29 4.97
N ASP A 54 -6.95 1.27 5.84
CA ASP A 54 -6.59 1.06 7.26
C ASP A 54 -5.40 0.09 7.42
N HIS A 55 -4.39 0.22 6.55
CA HIS A 55 -3.23 -0.68 6.44
C HIS A 55 -3.55 -2.14 6.05
N VAL A 56 -4.73 -2.38 5.48
CA VAL A 56 -5.13 -3.71 4.99
C VAL A 56 -5.23 -3.67 3.47
N LEU A 57 -4.50 -4.57 2.80
CA LEU A 57 -4.58 -4.75 1.36
C LEU A 57 -5.79 -5.63 1.03
N TYR A 58 -6.70 -5.10 0.23
CA TYR A 58 -7.85 -5.84 -0.29
C TYR A 58 -7.59 -6.21 -1.74
N VAL A 59 -7.66 -7.50 -2.03
CA VAL A 59 -7.47 -8.04 -3.39
C VAL A 59 -8.71 -8.84 -3.75
N HIS A 60 -9.39 -8.43 -4.82
CA HIS A 60 -10.52 -9.15 -5.39
C HIS A 60 -10.01 -9.99 -6.56
N LEU A 61 -10.27 -11.28 -6.52
CA LEU A 61 -9.79 -12.24 -7.50
C LEU A 61 -10.98 -12.89 -8.20
N ASN A 62 -10.88 -13.05 -9.52
CA ASN A 62 -11.90 -13.72 -10.32
C ASN A 62 -11.70 -15.25 -10.41
N SER A 63 -10.68 -15.79 -9.74
CA SER A 63 -10.34 -17.21 -9.75
C SER A 63 -10.19 -17.74 -8.34
N SER A 64 -11.02 -18.72 -7.98
CA SER A 64 -10.96 -19.41 -6.68
C SER A 64 -9.66 -20.18 -6.48
N VAL A 65 -9.08 -20.72 -7.55
CA VAL A 65 -7.79 -21.44 -7.52
C VAL A 65 -6.67 -20.49 -7.12
N VAL A 66 -6.56 -19.35 -7.81
CA VAL A 66 -5.52 -18.35 -7.53
C VAL A 66 -5.71 -17.70 -6.16
N ARG A 67 -6.96 -17.53 -5.72
CA ARG A 67 -7.23 -17.07 -4.35
C ARG A 67 -6.69 -18.05 -3.31
N ASN A 68 -6.91 -19.34 -3.47
CA ASN A 68 -6.42 -20.35 -2.53
C ASN A 68 -4.87 -20.42 -2.54
N GLU A 69 -4.23 -20.36 -3.71
CA GLU A 69 -2.77 -20.30 -3.83
C GLU A 69 -2.20 -19.06 -3.12
N LEU A 70 -2.76 -17.89 -3.38
CA LEU A 70 -2.36 -16.64 -2.71
C LEU A 70 -2.61 -16.69 -1.20
N MET A 71 -3.66 -17.37 -0.75
CA MET A 71 -3.97 -17.50 0.68
C MET A 71 -2.90 -18.30 1.41
N MET A 72 -2.37 -19.36 0.79
CA MET A 72 -1.23 -20.12 1.32
C MET A 72 0.06 -19.28 1.37
N LEU A 73 0.20 -18.32 0.45
CA LEU A 73 1.38 -17.46 0.33
C LEU A 73 1.21 -16.09 1.01
N ARG A 74 0.08 -15.84 1.70
CA ARG A 74 -0.32 -14.52 2.21
C ARG A 74 0.74 -13.86 3.10
N GLU A 75 1.33 -14.62 4.02
CA GLU A 75 2.34 -14.07 4.93
C GLU A 75 3.60 -13.65 4.18
N SER A 76 4.13 -14.52 3.30
CA SER A 76 5.30 -14.20 2.46
C SER A 76 5.02 -13.01 1.52
N LEU A 77 3.81 -12.92 0.99
CA LEU A 77 3.39 -11.81 0.15
C LEU A 77 3.35 -10.49 0.93
N ARG A 78 2.81 -10.49 2.16
CA ARG A 78 2.79 -9.32 3.03
C ARG A 78 4.21 -8.81 3.30
N ASP A 79 5.13 -9.72 3.58
CA ASP A 79 6.51 -9.35 3.89
C ASP A 79 7.21 -8.75 2.66
N LYS A 80 7.06 -9.36 1.48
CA LYS A 80 7.57 -8.82 0.20
C LYS A 80 6.99 -7.44 -0.14
N LEU A 81 5.69 -7.25 0.09
CA LEU A 81 5.03 -5.96 -0.15
C LEU A 81 5.61 -4.86 0.75
N ASN A 82 5.80 -5.16 2.04
CA ASN A 82 6.40 -4.20 2.99
C ASN A 82 7.88 -3.93 2.69
N GLU A 83 8.63 -4.95 2.27
CA GLU A 83 10.03 -4.79 1.85
C GLU A 83 10.13 -3.85 0.64
N LYS A 84 9.28 -4.04 -0.37
CA LYS A 84 9.23 -3.19 -1.57
C LYS A 84 8.78 -1.76 -1.24
N ALA A 85 7.86 -1.59 -0.28
CA ALA A 85 7.42 -0.27 0.17
C ALA A 85 8.48 0.48 1.00
N GLY A 86 9.53 -0.21 1.47
CA GLY A 86 10.56 0.35 2.35
C GLY A 86 10.07 0.72 3.75
N ASN A 87 8.79 0.45 4.06
CA ASN A 87 8.11 0.75 5.31
C ASN A 87 7.04 -0.31 5.57
N LYS A 88 6.65 -0.52 6.85
CA LYS A 88 5.56 -1.44 7.22
C LYS A 88 4.17 -0.83 6.92
N VAL A 89 3.85 -0.72 5.62
CA VAL A 89 2.59 -0.13 5.13
C VAL A 89 1.40 -1.09 5.28
N ILE A 90 1.63 -2.41 5.11
CA ILE A 90 0.59 -3.44 5.12
C ILE A 90 0.66 -4.26 6.40
N ARG A 91 -0.38 -4.14 7.22
CA ARG A 91 -0.62 -4.96 8.41
C ARG A 91 -1.27 -6.28 8.05
N ASP A 92 -2.21 -6.26 7.10
CA ASP A 92 -2.95 -7.46 6.74
C ASP A 92 -3.37 -7.53 5.26
N ILE A 93 -3.72 -8.72 4.77
CA ILE A 93 -4.20 -8.97 3.41
C ILE A 93 -5.53 -9.73 3.45
N VAL A 94 -6.54 -9.16 2.80
CA VAL A 94 -7.86 -9.76 2.62
C VAL A 94 -8.05 -10.12 1.15
N LEU A 95 -8.21 -11.42 0.88
CA LEU A 95 -8.47 -11.96 -0.46
C LEU A 95 -9.97 -12.26 -0.57
N ARG A 96 -10.63 -11.73 -1.62
CA ARG A 96 -12.05 -11.95 -1.92
C ARG A 96 -12.21 -12.66 -3.25
#